data_AF-A0A937SBN0-F1
#
_entry.id   AF-A0A937SBN0-F1
#
_cell.length_a   1.000
_cell.length_b   1.000
_cell.length_c   1.000
_cell.angle_alpha   90.00
_cell.angle_beta   90.00
_cell.angle_gamma   90.00
#
_symmetry.space_group_name_H-M   'P 1'
#
loop_
_entity.id
_entity.type
_entity.pdbx_description
1 polymer ?
#
loop_
_entity_poly.entity_id
_entity_poly.type
_entity_poly.pdbx_seq_one_letter_code
_entity_poly.pdbx_strand_id
1 'polypeptide(L)' 'MPEVRLSQGESFESLLRRFSKKVQQEGIISETRRRGFYEKPSIKRKRKEAAKRRKSARSS' A
#
# COMPACT_ATOMS: atom_id res chain seq x y z
N MET A 1 4.95 -4.77 -8.32
CA MET A 1 5.86 -5.78 -7.72
C MET A 1 7.18 -5.08 -7.53
N PRO A 2 7.64 -4.90 -6.27
CA PRO A 2 8.70 -3.97 -5.96
C PRO A 2 10.06 -4.65 -6.16
N GLU A 3 10.85 -4.13 -7.10
CA GLU A 3 12.25 -4.51 -7.27
C GLU A 3 13.15 -3.55 -6.48
N VAL A 4 14.05 -4.10 -5.66
CA VAL A 4 15.11 -3.35 -4.96
C VAL A 4 16.43 -4.03 -5.25
N ARG A 5 17.33 -3.30 -5.92
CA ARG A 5 18.69 -3.77 -6.20
C ARG A 5 19.63 -3.37 -5.08
N LEU A 6 20.59 -4.23 -4.78
CA LEU A 6 21.67 -3.96 -3.83
C LEU A 6 22.60 -2.89 -4.41
N SER A 7 22.86 -1.82 -3.65
CA SER A 7 23.95 -0.89 -3.94
C SER A 7 25.23 -1.39 -3.29
N GLN A 8 26.39 -1.12 -3.91
CA GLN A 8 27.68 -1.53 -3.36
C GLN A 8 27.91 -0.85 -2.00
N GLY A 9 28.21 -1.66 -0.96
CA GLY A 9 28.44 -1.19 0.40
C GLY A 9 27.21 -1.10 1.31
N GLU A 10 26.02 -1.53 0.86
CA GLU A 10 24.82 -1.52 1.71
C GLU A 10 24.72 -2.74 2.63
N SER A 11 24.40 -2.48 3.90
CA SER A 11 23.99 -3.54 4.84
C SER A 11 22.63 -4.13 4.46
N PHE A 12 22.49 -5.44 4.67
CA PHE A 12 21.26 -6.20 4.42
C PHE A 12 20.02 -5.56 5.08
N GLU A 13 20.16 -5.02 6.29
CA GLU A 13 19.06 -4.41 7.01
C GLU A 13 18.52 -3.14 6.32
N SER A 14 19.42 -2.35 5.71
CA SER A 14 19.06 -1.16 4.93
C SER A 14 18.31 -1.52 3.64
N LEU A 15 18.71 -2.61 2.98
CA LEU A 15 17.98 -3.17 1.84
C LEU A 15 16.58 -3.63 2.25
N LEU A 16 16.47 -4.40 3.34
CA LEU A 16 15.19 -4.91 3.84
C LEU A 16 14.23 -3.79 4.22
N ARG A 17 14.74 -2.71 4.83
CA ARG A 17 13.94 -1.53 5.18
C ARG A 17 13.39 -0.82 3.93
N ARG A 18 14.19 -0.67 2.87
CA ARG A 18 13.74 -0.08 1.61
C ARG A 18 12.76 -0.97 0.86
N PHE A 19 12.99 -2.27 0.86
CA PHE A 19 12.06 -3.24 0.30
C PHE A 19 10.71 -3.18 1.01
N SER A 20 10.71 -3.24 2.34
CA SER A 20 9.49 -3.12 3.16
C SER A 20 8.75 -1.81 2.88
N LYS A 21 9.48 -0.69 2.77
CA LYS A 21 8.88 0.61 2.41
C LYS A 21 8.27 0.60 1.01
N LYS A 22 8.94 0.05 -0.01
CA LYS A 22 8.39 -0.08 -1.36
C LYS A 22 7.13 -0.97 -1.39
N VAL A 23 7.15 -2.11 -0.69
CA VAL A 23 5.98 -3.02 -0.58
C VAL A 23 4.78 -2.30 0.06
N GLN A 24 5.03 -1.52 1.12
CA GLN A 24 3.99 -0.73 1.76
C GLN A 24 3.46 0.39 0.86
N GLN A 25 4.35 1.08 0.12
CA GLN A 25 3.98 2.16 -0.79
C GLN A 25 3.17 1.67 -1.99
N GLU A 26 3.52 0.52 -2.56
CA GLU A 26 2.72 -0.14 -3.61
C GLU A 26 1.37 -0.64 -3.07
N GLY A 27 1.17 -0.70 -1.76
CA GLY A 27 -0.10 -1.07 -1.14
C GLY A 27 -0.46 -2.55 -1.31
N ILE A 28 0.51 -3.41 -1.65
CA ILE A 28 0.31 -4.83 -1.96
C ILE A 28 -0.41 -5.55 -0.83
N ILE A 29 0.01 -5.33 0.42
CA ILE A 29 -0.63 -5.95 1.60
C ILE A 29 -2.09 -5.51 1.74
N SER A 30 -2.38 -4.23 1.48
CA SER A 30 -3.74 -3.70 1.54
C SER A 30 -4.60 -4.26 0.42
N GLU A 31 -4.02 -4.48 -0.75
CA GLU A 31 -4.70 -5.06 -1.90
C GLU A 31 -5.00 -6.54 -1.70
N THR A 32 -4.03 -7.34 -1.25
CA THR A 32 -4.22 -8.76 -0.95
C THR A 32 -5.35 -8.96 0.07
N ARG A 33 -5.36 -8.15 1.15
CA ARG A 33 -6.44 -8.19 2.15
C ARG A 33 -7.81 -7.84 1.56
N ARG A 34 -7.89 -6.91 0.61
CA ARG A 34 -9.14 -6.52 -0.06
C ARG A 34 -9.62 -7.57 -1.07
N ARG A 35 -8.70 -8.28 -1.71
CA ARG A 35 -8.99 -9.33 -2.70
C ARG A 35 -9.28 -10.69 -2.06
N GLY A 36 -9.00 -10.86 -0.75
CA GLY A 36 -9.24 -12.11 -0.03
C GLY A 36 -10.71 -12.54 0.08
N PHE A 37 -11.66 -11.65 -0.20
CA PHE A 37 -13.09 -11.96 -0.26
C PHE A 37 -13.79 -11.09 -1.30
N TYR A 38 -14.90 -11.59 -1.83
CA TYR A 38 -15.72 -10.81 -2.75
C TYR A 38 -16.41 -9.66 -2.02
N GLU A 39 -16.19 -8.44 -2.51
CA GLU A 39 -16.87 -7.25 -2.02
C GLU A 39 -17.88 -6.77 -3.06
N LYS A 40 -19.16 -6.72 -2.68
CA LYS A 40 -20.25 -6.24 -3.54
C LYS A 40 -19.92 -4.81 -4.05
N PRO A 41 -20.19 -4.47 -5.31
CA PRO A 41 -19.78 -3.20 -5.91
C PRO A 41 -20.27 -1.95 -5.16
N SER A 42 -21.45 -2.03 -4.50
CA SER A 42 -21.96 -0.95 -3.64
C SER A 42 -21.05 -0.66 -2.44
N ILE A 43 -20.56 -1.70 -1.77
CA ILE A 43 -19.68 -1.57 -0.60
C ILE A 43 -18.33 -0.98 -1.02
N LYS A 44 -17.79 -1.43 -2.17
CA LYS A 44 -16.56 -0.87 -2.76
C LYS A 44 -16.69 0.64 -3.06
N ARG A 45 -17.83 1.08 -3.60
CA ARG A 45 -18.14 2.51 -3.84
C ARG A 45 -18.16 3.29 -2.52
N LYS A 46 -18.92 2.81 -1.53
CA LYS A 46 -19.02 3.45 -0.20
C LYS A 46 -17.66 3.58 0.49
N ARG A 47 -16.82 2.53 0.43
CA ARG A 47 -15.45 2.53 0.97
C ARG A 47 -14.55 3.56 0.28
N LYS A 48 -14.63 3.67 -1.05
CA LYS A 48 -13.85 4.65 -1.84
C LYS A 48 -14.23 6.08 -1.50
N GLU A 49 -15.52 6.38 -1.36
CA GLU A 49 -15.98 7.72 -0.97
C GLU A 49 -15.55 8.09 0.45
N ALA A 50 -15.69 7.18 1.42
CA ALA A 50 -15.24 7.42 2.79
C ALA A 50 -13.73 7.72 2.85
N ALA A 51 -12.93 6.99 2.07
CA ALA A 51 -11.50 7.26 1.95
C ALA A 51 -11.20 8.64 1.34
N LYS A 52 -11.96 9.06 0.32
CA LYS A 52 -11.82 10.39 -0.29
C LYS A 52 -12.18 11.50 0.71
N ARG A 53 -13.32 11.39 1.39
CA ARG A 53 -13.78 12.36 2.41
C ARG A 53 -12.76 12.53 3.55
N ARG A 54 -12.20 11.41 4.05
CA ARG A 54 -11.15 11.46 5.08
C ARG A 54 -9.87 12.14 4.61
N LYS A 55 -9.50 11.97 3.34
CA LYS A 55 -8.32 12.64 2.77
C LYS A 55 -8.55 14.13 2.61
N SER A 56 -9.70 14.54 2.08
CA SER A 56 -10.02 15.96 1.89
C SER A 56 -10.12 16.71 3.22
N ALA A 57 -10.69 16.09 4.26
CA ALA A 57 -10.78 16.69 5.59
C ALA A 57 -9.44 16.85 6.30
N ARG A 58 -8.38 16.15 5.84
CA ARG A 58 -7.03 16.24 6.42
C ARG A 58 -6.13 17.25 5.71
N SER A 59 -6.52 17.67 4.50
CA SER A 59 -5.80 18.66 3.68
C SER A 59 -6.37 20.07 3.78
N SER A 60 -7.54 20.21 4.41
CA SER A 60 -8.23 21.47 4.69
C SER A 60 -7.92 21.97 6.08
#